data_AF-A0A965D337-F1
#
_entry.id   AF-A0A965D337-F1
#
_cell.length_a   1.000
_cell.length_b   1.000
_cell.length_c   1.000
_cell.angle_alpha   90.00
_cell.angle_beta   90.00
_cell.angle_gamma   90.00
#
_symmetry.space_group_name_H-M   'P 1'
#
loop_
_entity.id
_entity.type
_entity.pdbx_description
1 polymer ?
#
loop_
_entity_poly.entity_id
_entity_poly.type
_entity_poly.pdbx_seq_one_letter_code
_entity_poly.pdbx_strand_id
1 'polypeptide(L)'
;MTATISSHLLNGTDGTHASDVAVSIVRINADGRDMVFQTATDSGGRLMVELDLSQANPHARYELVIASGASFTEQLFCLVVQLNFTGPNHG
;
A
#
# COMPACT_ATOMS: atom_id res chain seq x y z
N MET A 1 2.53 16.42 8.31
CA MET A 1 1.19 15.84 8.05
C MET A 1 1.42 14.36 7.89
N THR A 2 0.74 13.51 8.66
CA THR A 2 0.85 12.06 8.50
C THR A 2 -0.45 11.50 7.92
N ALA A 3 -0.34 10.39 7.20
CA ALA A 3 -1.49 9.62 6.76
C ALA A 3 -1.30 8.15 7.06
N THR A 4 -2.37 7.51 7.51
CA THR A 4 -2.38 6.09 7.83
C THR A 4 -3.02 5.31 6.70
N ILE A 5 -2.32 4.27 6.24
CA ILE A 5 -2.82 3.29 5.28
C ILE A 5 -2.99 1.99 6.05
N SER A 6 -4.22 1.48 6.06
CA SER A 6 -4.50 0.16 6.62
C SER A 6 -5.17 -0.74 5.60
N SER A 7 -4.87 -2.03 5.68
CA SER A 7 -5.50 -3.07 4.86
C SER A 7 -5.56 -4.37 5.63
N HIS A 8 -6.43 -5.26 5.19
CA HIS A 8 -6.53 -6.63 5.69
C HIS A 8 -6.59 -7.58 4.51
N LEU A 9 -5.60 -8.45 4.39
CA LEU A 9 -5.45 -9.40 3.30
C LEU A 9 -5.87 -10.80 3.77
N LEU A 10 -6.72 -11.41 2.96
CA LEU A 10 -7.17 -12.78 3.11
C LEU A 10 -6.79 -13.56 1.85
N ASN A 11 -6.50 -14.84 2.01
CA ASN A 11 -6.38 -15.75 0.89
C ASN A 11 -7.77 -15.99 0.27
N GLY A 12 -7.92 -15.67 -1.01
CA GLY A 12 -9.18 -15.82 -1.74
C GLY A 12 -9.65 -17.28 -1.90
N THR A 13 -8.75 -18.26 -1.75
CA THR A 13 -9.09 -19.68 -1.95
C THR A 13 -9.73 -20.34 -0.72
N ASP A 14 -9.32 -19.94 0.48
CA ASP A 14 -9.72 -20.60 1.73
C ASP A 14 -10.10 -19.62 2.86
N GLY A 15 -10.02 -18.31 2.63
CA GLY A 15 -10.37 -17.28 3.61
C GLY A 15 -9.37 -17.16 4.77
N THR A 16 -8.23 -17.84 4.72
CA THR A 16 -7.19 -17.73 5.75
C THR A 16 -6.48 -16.39 5.70
N HIS A 17 -5.80 -16.01 6.79
CA HIS A 17 -5.02 -14.78 6.82
C HIS A 17 -3.83 -14.87 5.86
N ALA A 18 -3.69 -13.88 4.97
CA ALA A 18 -2.55 -13.78 4.10
C ALA A 18 -1.40 -13.07 4.84
N SER A 19 -0.73 -13.80 5.72
CA SER A 19 0.43 -13.33 6.50
C SER A 19 1.71 -13.29 5.67
N ASP A 20 2.66 -12.46 6.07
CA ASP A 20 3.99 -12.32 5.43
C ASP A 20 3.93 -12.03 3.93
N VAL A 21 2.84 -11.40 3.47
CA VAL A 21 2.71 -10.95 2.09
C VAL A 21 3.41 -9.61 1.97
N ALA A 22 4.42 -9.55 1.10
CA ALA A 22 5.17 -8.33 0.87
C ALA A 22 4.26 -7.25 0.25
N VAL A 23 4.37 -6.04 0.80
CA VAL A 23 3.63 -4.85 0.37
C VAL A 23 4.62 -3.70 0.18
N SER A 24 4.40 -2.89 -0.83
CA SER A 24 5.17 -1.68 -1.08
C SER A 24 4.24 -0.52 -1.40
N ILE A 25 4.63 0.69 -1.02
CA ILE A 25 3.97 1.90 -1.45
C ILE A 25 4.92 2.62 -2.41
N VAL A 26 4.40 2.96 -3.58
CA VAL A 26 5.14 3.59 -4.67
C VAL A 26 4.52 4.95 -4.94
N ARG A 27 5.33 5.99 -4.92
CA ARG A 27 4.95 7.33 -5.40
C ARG A 27 5.12 7.38 -6.90
N ILE A 28 4.10 7.87 -7.59
CA ILE A 28 4.10 8.08 -9.04
C ILE A 28 4.25 9.58 -9.29
N ASN A 29 5.36 9.94 -9.93
CA ASN A 29 5.71 11.29 -10.34
C ASN A 29 5.66 11.41 -11.88
N ALA A 30 5.80 12.62 -12.42
CA ALA A 30 5.88 12.82 -13.87
C ALA A 30 7.04 12.03 -14.51
N ASP A 31 8.15 11.90 -13.78
CA ASP A 31 9.40 11.33 -14.29
C ASP A 31 9.54 9.82 -14.00
N GLY A 32 8.61 9.21 -13.27
CA GLY A 32 8.69 7.78 -12.97
C GLY A 32 8.02 7.34 -11.66
N ARG A 33 8.51 6.22 -11.13
CA ARG A 33 7.97 5.52 -9.96
C ARG A 33 9.05 5.40 -8.88
N ASP A 34 8.78 5.91 -7.69
CA ASP A 34 9.69 5.87 -6.54
C ASP A 34 9.09 5.04 -5.41
N MET A 35 9.79 4.00 -4.97
CA MET A 35 9.35 3.24 -3.79
C MET A 35 9.58 4.07 -2.53
N VAL A 36 8.51 4.36 -1.79
CA VAL A 36 8.55 5.19 -0.58
C VAL A 36 8.46 4.36 0.70
N PHE A 37 7.93 3.14 0.62
CA PHE A 37 7.79 2.26 1.76
C PHE A 37 7.74 0.80 1.32
N GLN A 38 8.27 -0.09 2.15
CA GLN A 38 8.19 -1.54 1.94
C GLN A 38 8.01 -2.23 3.30
N THR A 39 7.08 -3.18 3.37
CA THR A 39 6.79 -3.99 4.56
C THR A 39 6.14 -5.31 4.15
N ALA A 40 5.65 -6.08 5.11
CA ALA A 40 4.78 -7.22 4.89
C ALA A 40 3.56 -7.17 5.82
N THR A 41 2.52 -7.92 5.50
CA THR A 41 1.39 -8.13 6.42
C THR A 41 1.80 -8.91 7.66
N ASP A 42 1.18 -8.60 8.80
CA ASP A 42 1.38 -9.34 10.04
C ASP A 42 0.78 -10.77 9.99
N SER A 43 0.94 -11.53 11.08
CA SER A 43 0.38 -12.89 11.20
C SER A 43 -1.15 -12.97 11.10
N GLY A 44 -1.84 -11.83 11.23
CA GLY A 44 -3.28 -11.69 11.02
C GLY A 44 -3.65 -11.23 9.61
N GLY A 45 -2.68 -11.12 8.70
CA GLY A 45 -2.87 -10.60 7.34
C GLY A 45 -3.08 -9.10 7.29
N ARG A 46 -2.79 -8.37 8.37
CA ARG A 46 -3.06 -6.92 8.45
C ARG A 46 -1.84 -6.11 8.05
N LEU A 47 -2.12 -5.01 7.38
CA LEU A 47 -1.17 -3.95 7.04
C LEU A 47 -1.59 -2.69 7.80
N MET A 48 -0.64 -2.05 8.47
CA MET A 48 -0.80 -0.69 9.00
C MET A 48 0.50 0.07 8.78
N VAL A 49 0.43 1.12 7.96
CA VAL A 49 1.57 1.95 7.60
C VAL A 49 1.22 3.40 7.89
N GLU A 50 2.10 4.10 8.58
CA GLU A 50 2.05 5.54 8.71
C GLU A 50 3.06 6.16 7.75
N LEU A 51 2.59 7.02 6.86
CA LEU A 51 3.43 7.79 5.96
C LEU A 51 3.52 9.23 6.45
N ASP A 52 4.75 9.73 6.58
CA ASP A 52 4.95 11.17 6.68
C ASP A 52 4.81 11.82 5.30
N LEU A 53 3.80 12.67 5.19
CA LEU A 53 3.47 13.46 4.01
C LEU A 53 3.76 14.95 4.23
N SER A 54 4.50 15.31 5.28
CA SER A 54 4.87 16.71 5.58
C SER A 54 5.53 17.43 4.40
N GLN A 55 6.28 16.71 3.56
CA GLN A 55 6.94 17.21 2.36
C GLN A 55 6.34 16.62 1.07
N ALA A 56 5.15 16.01 1.14
CA ALA A 56 4.53 15.42 -0.04
C ALA A 56 3.92 16.49 -0.94
N ASN A 57 4.09 16.33 -2.25
CA ASN A 57 3.36 17.12 -3.23
C ASN A 57 1.87 16.72 -3.18
N PRO A 58 0.93 17.66 -2.99
CA PRO A 58 -0.50 17.35 -2.91
C PRO A 58 -1.09 16.76 -4.21
N HIS A 59 -0.39 16.87 -5.33
CA HIS A 59 -0.76 16.25 -6.61
C HIS A 59 -0.04 14.92 -6.87
N ALA A 60 0.81 14.44 -5.96
CA ALA A 60 1.46 13.16 -6.10
C ALA A 60 0.45 12.02 -5.98
N ARG A 61 0.57 11.02 -6.86
CA ARG A 61 -0.23 9.79 -6.79
C ARG A 61 0.59 8.71 -6.09
N TYR A 62 -0.08 7.87 -5.33
CA TYR A 62 0.54 6.74 -4.65
C TYR A 62 -0.17 5.45 -5.05
N GLU A 63 0.59 4.39 -5.25
CA GLU A 63 0.13 3.03 -5.51
C GLU A 63 0.53 2.13 -4.34
N LEU A 64 -0.43 1.37 -3.82
CA LEU A 64 -0.16 0.23 -2.95
C LEU A 64 0.07 -0.99 -3.83
N VAL A 65 1.23 -1.63 -3.72
CA VAL A 65 1.61 -2.82 -4.49
C VAL A 65 1.70 -3.99 -3.53
N ILE A 66 0.90 -5.03 -3.78
CA ILE A 66 0.91 -6.27 -3.00
C ILE A 66 1.62 -7.33 -3.85
N ALA A 67 2.76 -7.80 -3.38
CA ALA A 67 3.56 -8.82 -4.06
C ALA A 67 3.08 -10.22 -3.66
N SER A 68 1.95 -10.65 -4.23
CA SER A 68 1.37 -11.98 -4.00
C SER A 68 2.11 -13.11 -4.72
N GLY A 69 2.92 -12.80 -5.74
CA GLY A 69 3.56 -13.82 -6.59
C GLY A 69 4.69 -14.63 -5.95
N ALA A 70 5.25 -14.21 -4.81
CA ALA A 70 6.30 -14.97 -4.11
C ALA A 70 5.73 -15.98 -3.10
N SER A 71 4.52 -15.72 -2.57
CA SER A 71 3.87 -16.58 -1.59
C SER A 71 2.86 -17.56 -2.21
N PHE A 72 2.43 -17.32 -3.45
CA PHE A 72 1.38 -18.09 -4.12
C PHE A 72 1.82 -18.58 -5.50
N THR A 73 1.75 -19.90 -5.72
CA THR A 73 1.94 -20.51 -7.05
C THR A 73 0.76 -20.23 -7.99
N GLU A 74 -0.41 -19.84 -7.47
CA GLU A 74 -1.56 -19.43 -8.28
C GLU A 74 -2.36 -18.31 -7.60
N GLN A 75 -2.81 -17.37 -8.44
CA GLN A 75 -3.77 -16.27 -8.22
C GLN A 75 -3.21 -14.90 -7.83
N LEU A 76 -3.20 -14.02 -8.85
CA LEU A 76 -2.92 -12.59 -8.78
C LEU A 76 -4.17 -11.81 -8.37
N PHE A 77 -4.09 -11.02 -7.30
CA PHE A 77 -4.89 -9.82 -7.16
C PHE A 77 -3.95 -8.61 -7.06
N CYS A 78 -3.96 -7.80 -8.12
CA CYS A 78 -3.37 -6.45 -8.10
C CYS A 78 -4.47 -5.49 -7.61
N LEU A 79 -4.53 -5.23 -6.30
CA LEU A 79 -5.39 -4.19 -5.77
C LEU A 79 -4.67 -2.85 -5.86
N VAL A 80 -4.99 -2.04 -6.87
CA VAL A 80 -4.55 -0.64 -6.94
C VAL A 80 -5.52 0.21 -6.13
N VAL A 81 -5.13 0.62 -4.92
CA VAL A 81 -5.89 1.59 -4.14
C VAL A 81 -5.37 3.00 -4.49
N GLN A 82 -6.23 3.83 -5.07
CA GLN A 82 -5.97 5.26 -5.22
C GLN A 82 -6.23 5.96 -3.89
N LEU A 83 -5.16 6.40 -3.22
CA LEU A 83 -5.27 7.18 -1.99
C LEU A 83 -5.37 8.67 -2.36
N ASN A 84 -6.52 9.28 -2.07
CA ASN A 84 -6.71 10.72 -2.16
C ASN A 84 -6.42 11.33 -0.80
N PHE A 85 -5.32 12.08 -0.68
CA PHE A 85 -5.00 12.81 0.53
C PHE A 85 -5.59 14.23 0.45
N THR A 86 -6.48 14.57 1.38
CA THR A 86 -6.85 15.97 1.61
C THR A 86 -5.80 16.61 2.51
N GLY A 87 -4.95 17.46 1.94
CA GLY A 87 -4.11 18.40 2.70
C GLY A 87 -4.98 19.37 3.53
N PRO A 88 -4.43 20.11 4.51
CA PRO A 88 -5.18 21.17 5.15
C PRO A 88 -5.52 22.19 4.06
N ASN A 89 -6.78 22.61 3.97
CA ASN A 89 -7.14 23.80 3.20
C ASN A 89 -6.33 24.97 3.75
N HIS A 90 -5.27 25.39 3.06
CA HIS A 90 -4.71 26.71 3.27
C HIS A 90 -5.64 27.70 2.57
N GLY A 91 -6.73 28.02 3.26
CA GLY A 91 -7.56 29.20 3.01
C GLY A 91 -7.02 30.42 3.76
#